data_AF-A0A818GYK3-F1
#
_entry.id   AF-A0A818GYK3-F1
#
_cell.length_a   1.000
_cell.length_b   1.000
_cell.length_c   1.000
_cell.angle_alpha   90.00
_cell.angle_beta   90.00
_cell.angle_gamma   90.00
#
_symmetry.space_group_name_H-M   'P 1'
#
loop_
_entity.id
_entity.type
_entity.pdbx_description
1 polymer ?
#
loop_
_entity_poly.entity_id
_entity_poly.type
_entity_poly.pdbx_seq_one_letter_code
_entity_poly.pdbx_strand_id
1 'polypeptide(L)'
;MVLESETHRRPDRNVQYGKPYFAIILAAFSSLGGWFFGYDQGVTGGIVVMSSFKNDFCVGLYGDKSVCDLPVGALPPDYRRFLLLYTLLYNVGCFVGAAFISSFVAEKFGRRSILFTASVLFLIGTSMVIFLPGGSKRLMILILIGRIVEGFR
;
A
#
# COMPACT_ATOMS: atom_id res chain seq x y z
N MET A 1 -37.27 -10.11 -45.90
CA MET A 1 -36.13 -9.16 -45.94
C MET A 1 -35.15 -9.66 -44.88
N VAL A 2 -34.04 -10.35 -45.19
CA VAL A 2 -32.83 -9.84 -45.91
C VAL A 2 -32.30 -8.62 -45.10
N LEU A 3 -31.17 -8.60 -44.39
CA LEU A 3 -29.93 -9.39 -44.34
C LEU A 3 -29.13 -9.04 -43.05
N GLU A 4 -28.47 -10.04 -42.46
CA GLU A 4 -27.01 -10.09 -42.22
C GLU A 4 -26.27 -8.86 -41.64
N SER A 5 -25.82 -8.99 -40.38
CA SER A 5 -24.47 -8.55 -39.98
C SER A 5 -23.91 -9.46 -38.88
N GLU A 6 -23.66 -10.71 -39.24
CA GLU A 6 -22.62 -11.51 -38.59
C GLU A 6 -21.26 -10.81 -38.76
N THR A 7 -20.74 -10.16 -37.72
CA THR A 7 -19.29 -9.96 -37.47
C THR A 7 -19.16 -9.12 -36.20
N HIS A 8 -19.00 -9.71 -35.02
CA HIS A 8 -17.67 -10.11 -34.58
C HIS A 8 -17.81 -11.17 -33.47
N ARG A 9 -18.10 -12.41 -33.86
CA ARG A 9 -17.73 -13.59 -33.08
C ARG A 9 -16.21 -13.50 -32.91
N ARG A 10 -15.72 -12.89 -31.82
CA ARG A 10 -14.30 -12.99 -31.51
C ARG A 10 -14.06 -14.49 -31.41
N PRO A 11 -13.12 -15.07 -32.19
CA PRO A 11 -12.84 -16.49 -32.09
C PRO A 11 -12.58 -16.74 -30.61
N ASP A 12 -13.33 -17.67 -30.02
CA ASP A 12 -13.10 -18.13 -28.66
C ASP A 12 -11.60 -18.39 -28.56
N ARG A 13 -10.88 -17.43 -27.96
CA ARG A 13 -9.44 -17.51 -27.84
C ARG A 13 -9.26 -18.73 -26.98
N ASN A 14 -8.87 -19.83 -27.63
CA ASN A 14 -8.36 -21.06 -27.06
C ASN A 14 -8.52 -21.02 -25.56
N VAL A 15 -9.68 -21.48 -25.05
CA VAL A 15 -9.79 -21.82 -23.63
C VAL A 15 -8.78 -22.92 -23.47
N GLN A 16 -7.55 -22.50 -23.21
CA GLN A 16 -6.42 -23.37 -23.01
C GLN A 16 -6.89 -24.15 -21.80
N TYR A 17 -7.27 -25.41 -22.02
CA TYR A 17 -7.38 -26.43 -20.98
C TYR A 17 -5.98 -26.66 -20.39
N GLY A 18 -5.33 -25.58 -19.95
CA GLY A 18 -4.30 -25.62 -18.95
C GLY A 18 -5.00 -26.19 -17.74
N LYS A 19 -4.62 -27.42 -17.41
CA LYS A 19 -5.20 -28.25 -16.36
C LYS A 19 -5.66 -27.38 -15.17
N PRO A 20 -6.87 -27.56 -14.63
CA PRO A 20 -7.51 -26.62 -13.70
C PRO A 20 -6.65 -26.28 -12.47
N TYR A 21 -5.72 -27.17 -12.09
CA TYR A 21 -4.70 -26.90 -11.08
C TYR A 21 -3.87 -25.64 -11.37
N PHE A 22 -3.55 -25.36 -12.63
CA PHE A 22 -2.72 -24.23 -13.02
C PHE A 22 -3.48 -22.91 -12.83
N ALA A 23 -4.77 -22.88 -13.15
CA ALA A 23 -5.62 -21.72 -12.91
C ALA A 23 -5.79 -21.47 -11.39
N ILE A 24 -5.98 -22.52 -10.59
CA ILE A 24 -6.09 -22.41 -9.13
C ILE A 24 -4.79 -21.87 -8.52
N ILE A 25 -3.63 -22.36 -8.95
CA ILE A 25 -2.32 -21.89 -8.46
C ILE A 25 -2.09 -20.42 -8.86
N LEU A 26 -2.43 -20.02 -10.08
CA LEU A 26 -2.33 -18.62 -10.52
C LEU A 26 -3.26 -17.69 -9.73
N ALA A 27 -4.49 -18.13 -9.46
CA ALA A 27 -5.43 -17.38 -8.65
C ALA A 27 -4.93 -17.24 -7.21
N ALA A 28 -4.47 -18.33 -6.59
CA ALA A 28 -3.89 -18.30 -5.25
C ALA A 28 -2.68 -17.37 -5.17
N PHE A 29 -1.79 -17.42 -6.16
CA PHE A 29 -0.63 -16.52 -6.23
C PHE A 29 -1.04 -15.05 -6.42
N SER A 30 -2.08 -14.79 -7.22
CA SER A 30 -2.64 -13.45 -7.37
C SER A 30 -3.24 -12.93 -6.06
N SER A 31 -3.90 -13.79 -5.28
CA SER A 31 -4.52 -13.43 -3.99
C SER A 31 -3.49 -13.09 -2.90
N LEU A 32 -2.27 -13.66 -2.96
CA LEU A 32 -1.20 -13.31 -2.03
C LEU A 32 -0.84 -11.82 -2.07
N GLY A 33 -0.96 -11.16 -3.23
CA GLY A 33 -0.74 -9.71 -3.34
C GLY A 33 -1.69 -8.90 -2.46
N GLY A 34 -2.97 -9.31 -2.40
CA GLY A 34 -3.97 -8.68 -1.53
C GLY A 34 -3.78 -9.02 -0.05
N TRP A 35 -3.32 -10.24 0.25
CA TRP A 35 -2.95 -10.62 1.62
C TRP A 35 -1.80 -9.75 2.13
N PHE A 36 -0.70 -9.66 1.39
CA PHE A 36 0.45 -8.85 1.79
C PHE A 36 0.09 -7.38 1.97
N PHE A 37 -0.80 -6.85 1.12
CA PHE A 37 -1.33 -5.50 1.29
C PHE A 37 -2.07 -5.31 2.63
N GLY A 38 -2.96 -6.23 2.99
CA GLY A 38 -3.64 -6.18 4.29
C GLY A 38 -2.70 -6.40 5.49
N TYR A 39 -1.67 -7.22 5.32
CA TYR A 39 -0.65 -7.46 6.34
C TYR A 39 0.15 -6.19 6.66
N ASP A 40 0.60 -5.45 5.65
CA ASP A 40 1.37 -4.20 5.83
C ASP A 40 0.55 -3.13 6.56
N GLN A 41 -0.73 -2.98 6.18
CA GLN A 41 -1.68 -2.11 6.87
C GLN A 41 -1.88 -2.53 8.34
N GLY A 42 -2.01 -3.83 8.61
CA GLY A 42 -2.19 -4.36 9.96
C GLY A 42 -0.96 -4.16 10.85
N VAL A 43 0.24 -4.47 10.34
CA VAL A 43 1.51 -4.25 11.06
C VAL A 43 1.71 -2.77 11.35
N THR A 44 1.43 -1.91 10.38
CA THR A 44 1.52 -0.45 10.53
C THR A 44 0.53 0.05 11.59
N GLY A 45 -0.71 -0.44 11.61
CA GLY A 45 -1.68 -0.12 12.66
C GLY A 45 -1.26 -0.60 14.06
N GLY A 46 -0.54 -1.72 14.14
CA GLY A 46 0.00 -2.25 15.40
C GLY A 46 1.23 -1.48 15.91
N ILE A 47 2.14 -1.07 15.02
CA ILE A 47 3.39 -0.41 15.43
C ILE A 47 3.14 0.98 16.01
N VAL A 48 2.14 1.70 15.49
CA VAL A 48 1.82 3.07 15.94
C VAL A 48 1.23 3.12 17.36
N VAL A 49 0.72 1.98 17.87
CA VAL A 49 0.20 1.89 19.24
C VAL A 49 1.23 1.36 20.25
N MET A 50 2.37 0.85 19.79
CA MET A 50 3.43 0.35 20.66
C MET A 50 4.13 1.48 21.42
N SER A 51 4.50 1.21 22.68
CA SER A 51 5.20 2.17 23.53
C SER A 51 6.58 2.59 22.98
N SER A 52 7.30 1.69 22.29
CA SER A 52 8.57 2.03 21.64
C SER A 52 8.39 3.13 20.58
N PHE A 53 7.38 3.00 19.71
CA PHE A 53 7.10 4.00 18.68
C PHE A 53 6.67 5.34 19.30
N LYS A 54 5.88 5.31 20.38
CA LYS A 54 5.51 6.53 21.11
C LYS A 54 6.73 7.20 21.77
N ASN A 55 7.70 6.44 22.28
CA ASN A 55 8.92 7.02 22.85
C ASN A 55 9.77 7.75 21.80
N ASP A 56 9.83 7.26 20.56
CA ASP A 56 10.64 7.88 19.50
C ASP A 56 9.92 9.04 18.79
N PHE A 57 8.58 9.01 18.69
CA PHE A 57 7.81 9.96 17.87
C PHE A 57 6.85 10.87 18.66
N CYS A 58 6.54 10.55 19.92
CA CYS A 58 5.67 11.37 20.78
C CYS A 58 6.47 12.08 21.89
N VAL A 59 7.35 11.35 22.59
CA VAL A 59 8.15 11.90 23.69
C VAL A 59 9.20 12.87 23.15
N GLY A 60 9.21 14.11 23.67
CA GLY A 60 10.11 15.19 23.25
C GLY A 60 9.58 16.08 22.10
N LEU A 61 8.48 15.69 21.44
CA LEU A 61 7.87 16.45 20.34
C LEU A 61 6.49 17.01 20.67
N TYR A 62 5.66 16.21 21.34
CA TYR A 62 4.25 16.52 21.61
C TYR A 62 3.87 16.50 23.10
N GLY A 63 4.74 15.95 23.97
CA GLY A 63 4.50 15.95 25.41
C GLY A 63 5.51 15.11 26.18
N ASP A 64 5.25 15.02 27.48
CA ASP A 64 6.03 14.21 28.42
C ASP A 64 5.65 12.72 28.35
N LYS A 65 6.51 11.86 28.90
CA LYS A 65 6.34 10.40 28.83
C LYS A 65 4.99 9.91 29.38
N SER A 66 4.46 10.60 30.40
CA SER A 66 3.16 10.33 31.02
C SER A 66 1.96 10.61 30.10
N VAL A 67 2.08 11.55 29.17
CA VAL A 67 1.01 11.92 28.21
C VAL A 67 1.04 11.00 26.98
N CYS A 68 2.23 10.54 26.61
CA CYS A 68 2.41 9.66 25.45
C CYS A 68 2.07 8.19 25.75
N ASP A 69 2.04 7.74 27.00
CA ASP A 69 1.66 6.35 27.34
C ASP A 69 0.14 6.10 27.35
N LEU A 70 -0.68 7.15 27.26
CA LEU A 70 -2.14 7.02 27.24
C LEU A 70 -2.66 6.25 26.01
N PRO A 71 -3.89 5.68 26.10
CA PRO A 71 -4.55 5.07 24.96
C PRO A 71 -4.79 6.10 23.84
N VAL A 72 -4.82 5.65 22.59
CA VAL A 72 -4.93 6.49 21.38
C VAL A 72 -6.09 7.51 21.40
N GLY A 73 -7.15 7.25 22.17
CA GLY A 73 -8.28 8.17 22.33
C GLY A 73 -7.98 9.41 23.18
N ALA A 74 -7.01 9.32 24.11
CA ALA A 74 -6.62 10.40 25.03
C ALA A 74 -5.28 11.05 24.64
N LEU A 75 -4.76 10.72 23.46
CA LEU A 75 -3.50 11.23 22.94
C LEU A 75 -3.67 12.66 22.41
N PRO A 76 -2.62 13.52 22.46
CA PRO A 76 -2.71 14.90 21.97
C PRO A 76 -3.27 14.99 20.54
N PRO A 77 -4.16 15.97 20.26
CA PRO A 77 -4.84 16.06 18.97
C PRO A 77 -3.88 16.18 17.78
N ASP A 78 -2.70 16.78 17.97
CA ASP A 78 -1.71 16.94 16.91
C ASP A 78 -0.98 15.64 16.56
N TYR A 79 -0.67 14.80 17.56
CA TYR A 79 -0.10 13.47 17.31
C TYR A 79 -1.13 12.53 16.66
N ARG A 80 -2.40 12.61 17.09
CA ARG A 80 -3.50 11.88 16.43
C ARG A 80 -3.67 12.31 14.98
N ARG A 81 -3.60 13.61 14.67
CA ARG A 81 -3.62 14.11 13.28
C ARG A 81 -2.46 13.57 12.47
N PHE A 82 -1.26 13.49 13.04
CA PHE A 82 -0.10 12.89 12.38
C PHE A 82 -0.33 11.41 12.04
N LEU A 83 -0.80 10.61 13.00
CA LEU A 83 -1.13 9.20 12.77
C LEU A 83 -2.20 9.01 11.70
N LEU A 84 -3.25 9.84 11.72
CA LEU A 84 -4.30 9.81 10.72
C LEU A 84 -3.78 10.18 9.32
N LEU A 85 -2.97 11.24 9.21
CA LEU A 85 -2.35 11.63 7.95
C LEU A 85 -1.41 10.55 7.43
N TYR A 86 -0.68 9.89 8.31
CA TYR A 86 0.24 8.80 7.97
C TYR A 86 -0.49 7.63 7.32
N THR A 87 -1.60 7.15 7.91
CA THR A 87 -2.42 6.09 7.31
C THR A 87 -3.21 6.58 6.08
N LEU A 88 -3.69 7.82 6.08
CA LEU A 88 -4.45 8.40 4.97
C LEU A 88 -3.60 8.54 3.71
N LEU A 89 -2.37 9.04 3.85
CA LEU A 89 -1.48 9.26 2.71
C LEU A 89 -1.04 7.96 2.04
N TYR A 90 -0.88 6.88 2.81
CA TYR A 90 -0.71 5.55 2.24
C TYR A 90 -1.91 5.14 1.37
N ASN A 91 -3.13 5.28 1.89
CA ASN A 91 -4.36 4.93 1.15
C ASN A 91 -4.56 5.79 -0.10
N VAL A 92 -4.27 7.09 -0.01
CA VAL A 92 -4.30 8.01 -1.15
C VAL A 92 -3.23 7.63 -2.18
N GLY A 93 -2.01 7.30 -1.74
CA GLY A 93 -0.95 6.80 -2.60
C GLY A 93 -1.41 5.56 -3.37
N CYS A 94 -2.02 4.58 -2.70
CA CYS A 94 -2.56 3.37 -3.35
C CYS A 94 -3.66 3.67 -4.35
N PHE A 95 -4.56 4.61 -4.05
CA PHE A 95 -5.58 5.02 -4.99
C PHE A 95 -4.99 5.64 -6.25
N VAL A 96 -3.99 6.53 -6.09
CA VAL A 96 -3.30 7.18 -7.21
C VAL A 96 -2.44 6.18 -7.98
N GLY A 97 -1.70 5.30 -7.30
CA GLY A 97 -0.93 4.22 -7.92
C GLY A 97 -1.81 3.32 -8.77
N ALA A 98 -2.92 2.83 -8.20
CA ALA A 98 -3.88 2.03 -8.94
C ALA A 98 -4.48 2.80 -10.13
N ALA A 99 -4.86 4.06 -9.97
CA ALA A 99 -5.47 4.84 -11.06
C ALA A 99 -4.50 5.13 -12.21
N PHE A 100 -3.27 5.53 -11.91
CA PHE A 100 -2.31 5.98 -12.92
C PHE A 100 -1.42 4.85 -13.44
N ILE A 101 -0.84 4.04 -12.54
CA ILE A 101 0.10 2.98 -12.91
C ILE A 101 -0.66 1.79 -13.47
N SER A 102 -1.78 1.36 -12.89
CA SER A 102 -2.55 0.26 -13.47
C SER A 102 -3.09 0.61 -14.86
N SER A 103 -3.48 1.86 -15.11
CA SER A 103 -4.00 2.27 -16.42
C SER A 103 -2.89 2.32 -17.48
N PHE A 104 -1.77 2.97 -17.19
CA PHE A 104 -0.66 3.10 -18.16
C PHE A 104 0.15 1.81 -18.34
N VAL A 105 0.39 1.06 -17.27
CA VAL A 105 1.23 -0.16 -17.32
C VAL A 105 0.46 -1.36 -17.86
N ALA A 106 -0.87 -1.44 -17.64
CA ALA A 106 -1.68 -2.53 -18.19
C ALA A 106 -1.69 -2.56 -19.72
N GLU A 107 -1.66 -1.38 -20.36
CA GLU A 107 -1.66 -1.30 -21.82
C GLU A 107 -0.30 -1.69 -22.44
N LYS A 108 0.81 -1.45 -21.72
CA LYS A 108 2.16 -1.55 -22.30
C LYS A 108 2.97 -2.78 -21.88
N PHE A 109 2.77 -3.31 -20.68
CA PHE A 109 3.71 -4.27 -20.06
C PHE A 109 3.07 -5.54 -19.46
N GLY A 110 1.74 -5.67 -19.50
CA GLY A 110 1.01 -6.89 -19.08
C GLY A 110 0.88 -7.08 -17.55
N ARG A 111 0.04 -8.04 -17.11
CA ARG A 111 -0.38 -8.19 -15.70
C ARG A 111 0.72 -8.65 -14.73
N ARG A 112 1.78 -9.30 -15.22
CA ARG A 112 2.87 -9.86 -14.40
C ARG A 112 3.91 -8.82 -13.97
N SER A 113 4.18 -7.85 -14.83
CA SER A 113 5.14 -6.77 -14.58
C SER A 113 4.61 -5.78 -13.54
N ILE A 114 3.28 -5.58 -13.48
CA ILE A 114 2.62 -4.76 -12.45
C ILE A 114 3.00 -5.27 -11.04
N LEU A 115 2.84 -6.57 -10.78
CA LEU A 115 3.17 -7.18 -9.48
C LEU A 115 4.66 -7.03 -9.11
N PHE A 116 5.55 -7.04 -10.10
CA PHE A 116 6.99 -6.88 -9.88
C PHE A 116 7.36 -5.43 -9.57
N THR A 117 6.93 -4.48 -10.40
CA THR A 117 7.15 -3.04 -10.19
C THR A 117 6.56 -2.58 -8.86
N ALA A 118 5.36 -3.05 -8.55
CA ALA A 118 4.68 -2.85 -7.29
C ALA A 118 5.54 -3.28 -6.08
N SER A 119 6.28 -4.40 -6.21
CA SER A 119 7.12 -4.94 -5.14
C SER A 119 8.44 -4.20 -4.99
N VAL A 120 9.01 -3.73 -6.09
CA VAL A 120 10.21 -2.89 -6.06
C VAL A 120 9.89 -1.53 -5.41
N LEU A 121 8.79 -0.88 -5.78
CA LEU A 121 8.37 0.40 -5.19
C LEU A 121 8.08 0.25 -3.69
N PHE A 122 7.46 -0.85 -3.27
CA PHE A 122 7.23 -1.16 -1.86
C PHE A 122 8.53 -1.31 -1.05
N LEU A 123 9.51 -2.06 -1.58
CA LEU A 123 10.81 -2.22 -0.92
C LEU A 123 11.58 -0.90 -0.80
N ILE A 124 11.49 -0.04 -1.81
CA ILE A 124 12.11 1.29 -1.78
C ILE A 124 11.41 2.19 -0.76
N GLY A 125 10.06 2.20 -0.73
CA GLY A 125 9.29 2.97 0.23
C GLY A 125 9.54 2.56 1.69
N THR A 126 9.46 1.26 1.98
CA THR A 126 9.71 0.72 3.33
C THR A 126 11.14 0.94 3.80
N SER A 127 12.15 0.74 2.94
CA SER A 127 13.54 1.03 3.31
C SER A 127 13.76 2.51 3.63
N MET A 128 13.16 3.43 2.86
CA MET A 128 13.23 4.86 3.14
C MET A 128 12.62 5.23 4.51
N VAL A 129 11.58 4.52 4.94
CA VAL A 129 10.95 4.72 6.26
C VAL A 129 11.80 4.13 7.39
N ILE A 130 12.40 2.95 7.20
CA ILE A 130 13.18 2.23 8.22
C ILE A 130 14.51 2.90 8.53
N PHE A 131 15.19 3.48 7.53
CA PHE A 131 16.52 4.05 7.71
C PHE A 131 16.55 5.40 8.46
N LEU A 132 15.40 5.98 8.80
CA LEU A 132 15.33 7.32 9.37
C LEU A 132 15.27 7.28 10.92
N PRO A 133 16.34 7.68 11.64
CA PRO A 133 16.32 7.72 13.10
C PRO A 133 15.28 8.74 13.60
N GLY A 134 14.46 8.37 14.59
CA GLY A 134 13.48 9.24 15.23
C GLY A 134 14.13 10.40 15.99
N GLY A 135 13.49 11.58 16.01
CA GLY A 135 13.96 12.71 16.82
C GLY A 135 13.72 14.14 16.30
N SER A 136 13.16 14.33 15.10
CA SER A 136 12.91 15.70 14.57
C SER A 136 11.64 15.83 13.74
N LYS A 137 10.93 16.96 13.88
CA LYS A 137 9.69 17.30 13.15
C LYS A 137 9.86 17.22 11.61
N ARG A 138 11.08 17.49 11.11
CA ARG A 138 11.43 17.40 9.67
C ARG A 138 11.50 15.95 9.18
N LEU A 139 11.87 15.01 10.05
CA LEU A 139 12.00 13.58 9.73
C LEU A 139 10.62 12.92 9.63
N MET A 140 9.65 13.38 10.43
CA MET A 140 8.24 12.98 10.32
C MET A 140 7.61 13.32 8.96
N ILE A 141 7.93 14.49 8.39
CA ILE A 141 7.48 14.87 7.04
C ILE A 141 8.12 13.96 5.97
N LEU A 142 9.37 13.58 6.16
CA LEU A 142 10.08 12.68 5.23
C LEU A 142 9.46 11.28 5.22
N ILE A 143 9.08 10.77 6.39
CA ILE A 143 8.33 9.51 6.54
C ILE A 143 6.97 9.61 5.84
N LEU A 144 6.30 10.77 5.96
CA LEU A 144 5.03 11.03 5.31
C LEU A 144 5.15 10.99 3.77
N ILE A 145 6.22 11.56 3.22
CA ILE A 145 6.54 11.49 1.79
C ILE A 145 6.89 10.06 1.37
N GLY A 146 7.65 9.34 2.20
CA GLY A 146 7.97 7.92 1.98
C GLY A 146 6.72 7.06 1.84
N ARG A 147 5.68 7.30 2.65
CA ARG A 147 4.39 6.60 2.56
C ARG A 147 3.60 6.91 1.29
N ILE A 148 3.70 8.14 0.76
CA ILE A 148 3.10 8.48 -0.53
C ILE A 148 3.78 7.68 -1.64
N VAL A 149 5.12 7.65 -1.64
CA VAL A 149 5.93 6.91 -2.63
C VAL A 149 5.68 5.42 -2.57
N GLU A 150 5.57 4.86 -1.37
CA GLU A 150 5.23 3.45 -1.15
C GLU A 150 3.81 3.11 -1.62
N GLY A 151 2.89 4.06 -1.49
CA GLY A 151 1.51 3.93 -1.94
C GLY A 151 1.38 3.86 -3.47
N PHE A 152 2.32 4.36 -4.27
CA PHE A 152 2.29 4.26 -5.74
C PHE A 152 2.46 2.83 -6.30
N ARG A 153 2.06 1.81 -5.54
CA ARG A 153 2.12 0.39 -5.88
C ARG A 153 1.00 -0.05 -6.83
#